data_AF-A0A0R1RJ67-F1
#
_entry.id   AF-A0A0R1RJ67-F1
#
_cell.length_a   1.000
_cell.length_b   1.000
_cell.length_c   1.000
_cell.angle_alpha   90.00
_cell.angle_beta   90.00
_cell.angle_gamma   90.00
#
_symmetry.space_group_name_H-M   'P 1'
#
loop_
_entity.id
_entity.type
_entity.pdbx_description
1 polymer ?
#
loop_
_entity_poly.entity_id
_entity_poly.type
_entity_poly.pdbx_seq_one_letter_code
_entity_poly.pdbx_strand_id
1 'polypeptide(L)' 'MSEMKRRGYKPDPKWCNPAYRGQNCPPYSNLENVPLTSPIYPEHNDAYLRECLNNLKEKGIHL' A
#
# COMPACT_ATOMS: atom_id res chain seq x y z
N MET A 1 5.07 -7.03 5.93
CA MET A 1 6.17 -7.11 6.93
C MET A 1 7.27 -8.10 6.56
N SER A 2 6.96 -9.22 5.89
CA SER A 2 7.95 -10.23 5.51
C SER A 2 9.10 -9.67 4.66
N GLU A 3 8.81 -8.83 3.66
CA GLU A 3 9.83 -8.21 2.82
C GLU A 3 10.81 -7.31 3.61
N MET A 4 10.30 -6.54 4.57
CA MET A 4 11.14 -5.70 5.43
C MET A 4 12.11 -6.56 6.25
N LYS A 5 11.60 -7.63 6.88
CA LYS A 5 12.44 -8.58 7.63
C LYS A 5 13.46 -9.25 6.73
N ARG A 6 13.07 -9.66 5.52
CA ARG A 6 13.95 -10.28 4.52
C ARG A 6 15.11 -9.36 4.14
N ARG A 7 14.88 -8.06 4.05
CA ARG A 7 15.91 -7.05 3.79
C ARG A 7 16.73 -6.64 5.03
N GLY A 8 16.51 -7.28 6.18
CA GLY A 8 17.24 -7.02 7.42
C GLY A 8 16.69 -5.85 8.26
N TYR A 9 15.58 -5.24 7.88
CA TYR A 9 14.92 -4.23 8.70
C TYR A 9 14.27 -4.86 9.94
N LYS A 10 14.19 -4.08 11.02
CA LYS A 10 13.56 -4.45 12.29
C LYS A 10 12.24 -3.68 12.47
N PRO A 11 11.15 -4.05 11.77
CA PRO A 11 9.87 -3.36 11.93
C PRO A 11 9.33 -3.55 13.34
N ASP A 12 8.69 -2.52 13.89
CA ASP A 12 7.98 -2.63 15.18
C ASP A 12 6.87 -3.69 15.05
N PRO A 13 6.78 -4.67 15.97
CA PRO A 13 5.72 -5.68 15.95
C PRO A 13 4.30 -5.11 15.86
N LYS A 14 4.06 -3.91 16.40
CA LYS A 14 2.76 -3.21 16.34
C LYS A 14 2.26 -3.00 14.91
N TRP A 15 3.17 -2.88 13.93
CA TRP A 15 2.78 -2.68 12.53
C TRP A 15 2.20 -3.95 11.89
N CYS A 16 2.33 -5.12 12.51
CA CYS A 16 1.67 -6.34 12.04
C CYS A 16 0.18 -6.38 12.42
N ASN A 17 -0.28 -5.51 13.32
CA ASN A 17 -1.67 -5.43 13.73
C ASN A 17 -2.47 -4.56 12.74
N PRO A 18 -3.48 -5.11 12.04
CA PRO A 18 -4.28 -4.34 11.07
C PRO A 18 -5.10 -3.21 11.72
N ALA A 19 -5.37 -3.27 13.02
CA ALA A 19 -6.07 -2.22 13.74
C ALA A 19 -5.16 -1.06 14.19
N TYR A 20 -3.82 -1.19 14.06
CA TYR A 20 -2.87 -0.17 14.52
C TYR A 20 -2.94 1.09 13.66
N ARG A 21 -3.11 2.26 14.29
CA ARG A 21 -3.28 3.57 13.63
C ARG A 21 -2.15 4.56 13.91
N GLY A 22 -0.98 4.07 14.29
CA GLY A 22 0.15 4.90 14.70
C GLY A 22 0.15 5.21 16.19
N GLN A 23 0.95 6.19 16.61
CA GLN A 23 1.14 6.51 18.03
C GLN A 23 0.11 7.50 18.58
N ASN A 24 -0.46 8.34 17.71
CA ASN A 24 -1.31 9.47 18.10
C ASN A 24 -2.81 9.21 17.89
N CYS A 25 -3.19 8.02 17.39
CA CYS A 25 -4.57 7.68 17.07
C CYS A 25 -4.92 6.34 17.73
N PRO A 26 -6.09 6.23 18.38
CA PRO A 26 -6.53 4.96 18.94
C PRO A 26 -6.69 3.90 17.82
N PRO A 27 -6.45 2.62 18.15
CA PRO A 27 -6.66 1.54 17.18
C PRO A 27 -8.14 1.45 16.80
N TYR A 28 -8.41 0.85 15.64
CA TYR A 28 -9.78 0.46 15.31
C TYR A 28 -10.29 -0.59 16.31
N SER A 29 -11.52 -0.40 16.79
CA SER A 29 -12.20 -1.38 17.64
C SER A 29 -12.68 -2.59 16.85
N ASN A 30 -13.16 -2.35 15.62
CA ASN A 30 -13.57 -3.36 14.67
C ASN A 30 -13.10 -2.95 13.26
N LEU A 31 -12.65 -3.93 12.48
CA LEU A 31 -12.24 -3.75 11.10
C LEU A 31 -12.89 -4.84 10.26
N GLU A 32 -13.94 -4.47 9.52
CA GLU A 32 -14.67 -5.38 8.66
C GLU A 32 -13.78 -5.94 7.55
N ASN A 33 -13.92 -7.24 7.29
CA ASN A 33 -13.19 -7.87 6.20
C ASN A 33 -13.91 -7.59 4.88
N VAL A 34 -13.16 -7.10 3.89
CA VAL A 34 -13.67 -6.76 2.57
C VAL A 34 -13.10 -7.77 1.58
N PRO A 35 -13.92 -8.34 0.67
CA PRO A 35 -13.41 -9.25 -0.35
C PRO A 35 -12.39 -8.53 -1.24
N LEU A 36 -11.28 -9.22 -1.54
CA LEU A 36 -10.29 -8.70 -2.47
C LEU A 36 -10.85 -8.75 -3.89
N THR A 37 -10.80 -7.63 -4.59
CA THR A 37 -11.09 -7.52 -6.02
C THR A 37 -9.81 -7.50 -6.84
N SER A 38 -9.93 -7.71 -8.15
CA SER A 38 -8.84 -7.52 -9.11
C SER A 38 -9.28 -6.55 -10.20
N PRO A 39 -8.72 -5.32 -10.25
CA PRO A 39 -7.71 -4.77 -9.34
C PRO A 39 -8.29 -4.52 -7.93
N ILE A 40 -7.42 -4.48 -6.91
CA ILE A 40 -7.81 -4.15 -5.53
C ILE A 40 -8.40 -2.72 -5.47
N TYR A 41 -7.89 -1.85 -6.34
CA TYR A 41 -8.31 -0.47 -6.52
C TYR A 41 -8.92 -0.34 -7.92
N PRO A 42 -10.26 -0.16 -8.05
CA PRO A 42 -10.93 -0.07 -9.35
C PRO A 42 -10.37 1.01 -10.28
N GLU A 43 -9.83 2.09 -9.70
CA GLU A 43 -9.16 3.17 -10.41
C GLU A 43 -7.87 2.73 -11.11
N HIS A 44 -7.23 1.65 -10.67
CA HIS A 44 -6.02 1.09 -11.28
C HIS A 44 -6.33 0.27 -12.54
N ASN A 45 -7.00 0.90 -13.50
CA ASN A 45 -7.26 0.38 -14.83
C ASN A 45 -6.16 0.78 -15.83
N ASP A 46 -6.29 0.33 -17.08
CA ASP A 46 -5.31 0.61 -18.14
C ASP A 46 -5.15 2.12 -18.42
N ALA A 47 -6.20 2.91 -18.23
CA ALA A 47 -6.14 4.36 -18.42
C ALA A 47 -5.27 5.02 -17.33
N TYR A 48 -5.43 4.61 -16.07
CA TYR A 48 -4.60 5.05 -14.96
C TYR A 48 -3.14 4.65 -15.14
N LEU A 49 -2.88 3.41 -15.58
CA LEU A 49 -1.52 2.95 -15.89
C LEU A 49 -0.85 3.85 -16.94
N ARG A 50 -1.56 4.16 -18.02
CA ARG A 50 -1.04 5.04 -19.08
C ARG A 50 -0.75 6.46 -18.57
N GLU A 51 -1.59 7.00 -17.69
CA GLU A 51 -1.36 8.29 -17.06
C GLU A 51 -0.09 8.28 -16.19
N CYS A 52 0.13 7.21 -15.41
CA CYS A 52 1.36 7.05 -14.63
C CYS A 52 2.60 6.99 -15.53
N LEU A 53 2.55 6.22 -16.63
CA LEU A 53 3.66 6.12 -17.59
C LEU A 53 3.97 7.47 -18.25
N ASN A 54 2.94 8.23 -18.62
CA ASN A 54 3.11 9.58 -19.17
C ASN A 54 3.76 10.52 -18.15
N ASN A 55 3.30 10.49 -16.89
CA ASN A 55 3.91 11.27 -15.80
C ASN A 55 5.39 10.95 -15.61
N LEU A 56 5.77 9.67 -15.66
CA LEU A 56 7.17 9.26 -15.57
C LEU A 56 7.98 9.80 -16.75
N LYS A 57 7.46 9.68 -17.97
CA LYS A 57 8.10 10.21 -19.17
C LYS A 57 8.29 11.73 -19.11
N GLU A 58 7.29 12.48 -18.64
CA GLU A 58 7.37 13.94 -18.44
C GLU A 58 8.43 14.33 -17.40
N LYS A 59 8.69 13.45 -16.43
CA LYS A 59 9.78 13.60 -15.45
C LYS A 59 11.14 13.12 -15.97
N GLY A 60 11.24 12.67 -17.23
CA GLY A 60 12.45 12.14 -17.83
C GLY A 60 12.81 10.72 -17.37
N ILE A 61 11.87 9.98 -16.81
CA ILE A 61 12.05 8.59 -16.37
C ILE A 61 11.55 7.66 -17.48
N HIS A 62 12.44 6.83 -18.01
CA HIS A 62 12.15 5.83 -19.04
C HIS A 62 12.26 4.42 -18.44
N LEU A 63 11.20 3.63 -18.58
CA LEU A 63 11.08 2.25 -18.08
C LEU A 63 11.46 1.23 -19.16
#